data_AF-A0AA48RJC9-F1
#
_entry.id   AF-A0AA48RJC9-F1
#
_cell.length_a   1.000
_cell.length_b   1.000
_cell.length_c   1.000
_cell.angle_alpha   90.00
_cell.angle_beta   90.00
_cell.angle_gamma   90.00
#
_symmetry.space_group_name_H-M   'P 1'
#
loop_
_entity.id
_entity.type
_entity.pdbx_description
1 polymer ?
#
loop_
_entity_poly.entity_id
_entity_poly.type
_entity_poly.pdbx_seq_one_letter_code
_entity_poly.pdbx_strand_id
1 'polypeptide(L)'
;MRKRTVPFWLLLAVSLVMTSCGVGGQAQNTAQPDYRSMKDMVLDILKTDEAKQSVINMLKDESVKQNIIMDESTVRTALIQSISKPDNPQIKEAFKDPKFTSTLAKSMKNEHKALLKDLMKDPEYQKLMLSIMRDPEFEKNLMDLMKSSAYRKQTMQIMKEALQSPLFQAEMMTLMTKAAEDMMKPKTMKKGKSKSGGEDSGEGQS
;
A
#
# COMPACT_ATOMS: atom_id res chain seq x y z
N MET A 1 -50.80 -96.72 -6.80
CA MET A 1 -49.39 -96.52 -7.24
C MET A 1 -49.01 -95.07 -6.90
N ARG A 2 -47.97 -94.67 -6.18
CA ARG A 2 -46.89 -95.31 -5.42
C ARG A 2 -46.57 -94.30 -4.30
N LYS A 3 -46.96 -94.58 -3.05
CA LYS A 3 -46.73 -93.70 -1.90
C LYS A 3 -45.25 -93.79 -1.51
N ARG A 4 -44.52 -92.66 -1.52
CA ARG A 4 -43.15 -92.56 -0.99
C ARG A 4 -43.22 -91.88 0.37
N THR A 5 -43.26 -92.70 1.42
CA THR A 5 -43.08 -92.28 2.82
C THR A 5 -41.60 -92.04 3.06
N VAL A 6 -41.21 -90.76 3.14
CA VAL A 6 -39.86 -90.36 3.56
C VAL A 6 -39.86 -90.34 5.10
N PRO A 7 -38.91 -91.00 5.78
CA PRO A 7 -38.97 -91.18 7.22
C PRO A 7 -38.68 -89.86 7.95
N PHE A 8 -39.65 -89.40 8.73
CA PHE A 8 -39.60 -88.27 9.67
C PHE A 8 -38.39 -88.32 10.63
N TRP A 9 -37.81 -89.51 10.80
CA TRP A 9 -36.58 -89.78 11.55
C TRP A 9 -35.33 -89.07 10.99
N LEU A 10 -35.29 -88.80 9.69
CA LEU A 10 -34.12 -88.17 9.03
C LEU A 10 -34.10 -86.63 9.20
N LEU A 11 -35.26 -86.02 9.49
CA LEU A 11 -35.41 -84.59 9.75
C LEU A 11 -35.09 -84.22 11.21
N LEU A 12 -35.28 -85.16 12.15
CA LEU A 12 -34.94 -85.00 13.57
C LEU A 12 -33.42 -85.12 13.84
N ALA A 13 -32.70 -85.88 13.00
CA ALA A 13 -31.25 -86.06 13.11
C ALA A 13 -30.46 -84.80 12.72
N VAL A 14 -30.98 -83.96 11.82
CA VAL A 14 -30.31 -82.75 11.33
C VAL A 14 -30.42 -81.59 12.34
N SER A 15 -31.47 -81.55 13.16
CA SER A 15 -31.61 -80.54 14.22
C SER A 15 -30.65 -80.72 15.40
N LEU A 16 -30.06 -81.91 15.59
CA LEU A 16 -29.19 -82.20 16.73
C LEU A 16 -27.73 -81.74 16.53
N VAL A 17 -27.30 -81.46 15.30
CA VAL A 17 -25.91 -81.11 14.97
C VAL A 17 -25.61 -79.61 15.14
N MET A 18 -26.63 -78.76 15.24
CA MET A 18 -26.45 -77.30 15.40
C MET A 18 -26.43 -76.83 16.87
N THR A 19 -26.47 -77.74 17.85
CA THR A 19 -26.46 -77.37 19.29
C THR A 19 -25.26 -77.91 20.06
N SER A 20 -24.26 -78.51 19.39
CA SER A 20 -23.04 -78.99 20.04
C SER A 20 -21.86 -78.02 19.87
N CYS A 21 -21.96 -76.86 20.52
CA CYS A 21 -20.80 -76.11 21.00
C CYS A 21 -21.20 -75.40 22.29
N GLY A 22 -21.29 -76.19 23.36
CA GLY A 22 -21.53 -75.71 24.71
C GLY A 22 -21.10 -76.77 25.71
N VAL A 23 -19.89 -76.61 26.26
CA VAL A 23 -19.53 -76.73 27.68
C VAL A 23 -18.00 -76.54 27.82
N GLY A 24 -17.63 -75.51 28.59
CA GLY A 24 -16.55 -75.62 29.57
C GLY A 24 -15.13 -75.17 29.16
N GLY A 25 -14.82 -73.90 29.41
CA GLY A 25 -13.56 -73.56 30.08
C GLY A 25 -12.47 -72.84 29.30
N GLN A 26 -12.67 -71.57 28.94
CA GLN A 26 -11.66 -70.55 29.23
C GLN A 26 -12.30 -69.16 29.19
N ALA A 27 -12.03 -68.39 30.24
CA ALA A 27 -12.47 -67.01 30.36
C ALA A 27 -11.90 -66.18 29.20
N GLN A 28 -12.78 -65.74 28.30
CA GLN A 28 -12.46 -64.63 27.40
C GLN A 28 -13.61 -63.65 27.47
N ASN A 29 -13.54 -62.86 28.54
CA ASN A 29 -14.34 -61.66 28.73
C ASN A 29 -13.96 -60.72 27.58
N THR A 30 -14.77 -60.75 26.51
CA THR A 30 -14.67 -59.90 25.34
C THR A 30 -15.16 -58.52 25.75
N ALA A 31 -14.30 -57.78 26.46
CA ALA A 31 -14.43 -56.34 26.52
C ALA A 31 -14.23 -55.85 25.08
N GLN A 32 -15.29 -55.35 24.45
CA GLN A 32 -15.14 -54.52 23.26
C GLN A 32 -14.05 -53.49 23.54
N PRO A 33 -13.12 -53.22 22.61
CA PRO A 33 -12.19 -52.13 22.78
C PRO A 33 -13.00 -50.86 23.04
N ASP A 34 -12.76 -50.23 24.19
CA ASP A 34 -13.37 -48.96 24.55
C ASP A 34 -13.13 -48.00 23.39
N TYR A 35 -14.23 -47.51 22.79
CA TYR A 35 -14.21 -46.66 21.59
C TYR A 35 -13.27 -45.46 21.78
N ARG A 36 -13.08 -45.04 23.04
CA ARG A 36 -12.15 -44.00 23.45
C ARG A 36 -10.69 -44.41 23.26
N SER A 37 -10.32 -45.62 23.66
CA SER A 37 -8.98 -46.18 23.48
C SER A 37 -8.67 -46.42 21.99
N MET A 38 -9.65 -46.88 21.21
CA MET A 38 -9.50 -47.02 19.76
C MET A 38 -9.33 -45.66 19.06
N LYS A 39 -10.06 -44.63 19.52
CA LYS A 39 -9.92 -43.26 19.01
C LYS A 39 -8.55 -42.67 19.32
N ASP A 40 -8.05 -42.85 20.53
CA ASP A 40 -6.73 -42.34 20.94
C ASP A 40 -5.62 -43.05 20.16
N MET A 41 -5.75 -44.36 19.94
CA MET A 41 -4.84 -45.13 19.08
C MET A 41 -4.85 -44.63 17.63
N VAL A 42 -6.03 -44.37 17.05
CA VAL A 42 -6.14 -43.81 15.69
C VAL A 42 -5.57 -42.39 15.62
N LEU A 43 -5.78 -41.57 16.66
CA LEU A 43 -5.20 -40.23 16.74
C LEU A 43 -3.66 -40.27 16.80
N ASP A 44 -3.10 -41.23 17.52
CA ASP A 44 -1.65 -41.38 17.61
C ASP A 44 -1.05 -41.91 16.31
N ILE A 45 -1.73 -42.83 15.61
CA ILE A 45 -1.36 -43.27 14.25
C ILE A 45 -1.37 -42.09 13.28
N LEU A 46 -2.39 -41.22 13.32
CA LEU A 46 -2.46 -40.04 12.45
C LEU A 46 -1.39 -38.99 12.77
N LYS A 47 -0.95 -38.91 14.04
CA LYS A 47 0.12 -37.99 14.46
C LYS A 47 1.53 -38.54 14.19
N THR A 48 1.66 -39.84 13.93
CA THR A 48 2.96 -40.47 13.68
C THR A 48 3.57 -39.90 12.39
N ASP A 49 4.89 -39.79 12.34
CA ASP A 49 5.58 -39.20 11.20
C ASP A 49 5.40 -40.02 9.91
N GLU A 50 5.20 -41.34 10.03
CA GLU A 50 4.88 -42.23 8.91
C GLU A 50 3.52 -41.92 8.26
N ALA A 51 2.50 -41.58 9.06
CA ALA A 51 1.20 -41.17 8.53
C ALA A 51 1.28 -39.80 7.85
N LYS A 52 2.01 -38.84 8.45
CA LYS A 52 2.25 -37.54 7.81
C LYS A 52 3.01 -37.70 6.48
N GLN A 53 4.04 -38.55 6.45
CA GLN A 53 4.80 -38.82 5.22
C GLN A 53 3.96 -39.55 4.17
N SER A 54 3.12 -40.51 4.58
CA SER A 54 2.19 -41.18 3.66
C SER A 54 1.19 -40.20 3.05
N VAL A 55 0.61 -39.29 3.85
CA VAL A 55 -0.28 -38.24 3.34
C VAL A 55 0.47 -37.30 2.40
N ILE A 56 1.69 -36.86 2.74
CA ILE A 56 2.51 -36.02 1.87
C ILE A 56 2.84 -36.74 0.55
N ASN A 57 3.16 -38.04 0.60
CA ASN A 57 3.46 -38.82 -0.60
C ASN A 57 2.22 -39.07 -1.46
N MET A 58 1.06 -39.25 -0.84
CA MET A 58 -0.22 -39.32 -1.53
C MET A 58 -0.57 -37.97 -2.19
N LEU A 59 -0.28 -36.84 -1.54
CA LEU A 59 -0.46 -35.49 -2.11
C LEU A 59 0.52 -35.16 -3.25
N LYS A 60 1.64 -35.87 -3.35
CA LYS A 60 2.59 -35.75 -4.46
C LYS A 60 2.14 -36.52 -5.70
N ASP A 61 1.22 -37.48 -5.55
CA ASP A 61 0.63 -38.20 -6.67
C ASP A 61 -0.27 -37.25 -7.49
N GLU A 62 0.01 -37.10 -8.79
CA GLU A 62 -0.74 -36.20 -9.67
C GLU A 62 -2.24 -36.50 -9.68
N SER A 63 -2.63 -37.78 -9.57
CA SER A 63 -4.04 -38.20 -9.58
C SER A 63 -4.80 -37.70 -8.36
N VAL A 64 -4.15 -37.69 -7.19
CA VAL A 64 -4.71 -37.19 -5.94
C VAL A 64 -4.63 -35.67 -5.92
N LYS A 65 -3.54 -35.09 -6.44
CA LYS A 65 -3.37 -33.64 -6.56
C LYS A 65 -4.45 -33.02 -7.44
N GLN A 66 -4.80 -33.62 -8.57
CA GLN A 66 -5.88 -33.14 -9.43
C GLN A 66 -7.26 -33.17 -8.75
N ASN A 67 -7.52 -34.19 -7.92
CA ASN A 67 -8.78 -34.33 -7.21
C ASN A 67 -8.86 -33.43 -5.94
N ILE A 68 -7.73 -32.97 -5.41
CA ILE A 68 -7.65 -32.11 -4.22
C ILE A 68 -7.45 -30.63 -4.60
N ILE A 69 -6.80 -30.34 -5.72
CA ILE A 69 -6.71 -28.98 -6.26
C ILE A 69 -8.15 -28.55 -6.59
N MET A 70 -8.66 -27.63 -5.77
CA MET A 70 -9.88 -26.90 -6.09
C MET A 70 -9.74 -26.32 -7.49
N ASP A 71 -10.84 -26.34 -8.25
CA ASP A 71 -10.92 -25.79 -9.60
C ASP A 71 -10.10 -24.48 -9.73
N GLU A 72 -9.28 -24.37 -10.78
CA GLU A 72 -8.35 -23.25 -10.97
C GLU A 72 -9.07 -21.90 -10.86
N SER A 73 -10.31 -21.82 -11.32
CA SER A 73 -11.13 -20.60 -11.23
C SER A 73 -11.52 -20.29 -9.79
N THR A 74 -11.77 -21.30 -8.95
CA THR A 74 -12.08 -21.14 -7.53
C THR A 74 -10.84 -20.69 -6.76
N VAL A 75 -9.68 -21.29 -7.02
CA VAL A 75 -8.40 -20.87 -6.40
C VAL A 75 -8.05 -19.44 -6.81
N ARG A 76 -8.17 -19.12 -8.09
CA ARG A 76 -7.93 -17.76 -8.61
C ARG A 76 -8.89 -16.75 -8.00
N THR A 77 -10.17 -17.07 -7.91
CA THR A 77 -11.20 -16.18 -7.33
C THR A 77 -10.96 -15.97 -5.85
N ALA A 78 -10.67 -17.04 -5.10
CA ALA A 78 -10.35 -16.94 -3.68
C ALA A 78 -9.08 -16.11 -3.45
N LEU A 79 -8.05 -16.28 -4.28
CA LEU A 79 -6.83 -15.50 -4.22
C LEU A 79 -7.10 -14.01 -4.51
N ILE A 80 -7.83 -13.70 -5.58
CA ILE A 80 -8.20 -12.31 -5.93
C ILE A 80 -9.02 -11.70 -4.79
N GLN A 81 -10.05 -12.38 -4.30
CA GLN A 81 -10.87 -11.88 -3.19
C GLN A 81 -10.07 -11.72 -1.89
N SER A 82 -9.08 -12.59 -1.65
CA SER A 82 -8.20 -12.51 -0.49
C SER A 82 -7.27 -11.29 -0.57
N ILE A 83 -6.69 -11.03 -1.75
CA ILE A 83 -5.79 -9.89 -2.00
C ILE A 83 -6.57 -8.56 -2.08
N SER A 84 -7.76 -8.56 -2.67
CA SER A 84 -8.60 -7.36 -2.84
C SER A 84 -9.29 -6.91 -1.55
N LYS A 85 -9.31 -7.73 -0.50
CA LYS A 85 -9.84 -7.34 0.81
C LYS A 85 -8.86 -6.39 1.51
N PRO A 86 -9.21 -5.11 1.73
CA PRO A 86 -8.32 -4.12 2.33
C PRO A 86 -7.84 -4.50 3.73
N ASP A 87 -8.63 -5.30 4.44
CA ASP A 87 -8.38 -5.72 5.82
C ASP A 87 -7.80 -7.12 5.97
N ASN A 88 -7.28 -7.71 4.89
CA ASN A 88 -6.60 -8.99 5.02
C ASN A 88 -5.25 -8.81 5.77
N PRO A 89 -5.10 -9.37 6.99
CA PRO A 89 -3.88 -9.21 7.78
C PRO A 89 -2.67 -9.84 7.09
N GLN A 90 -2.87 -10.92 6.32
CA GLN A 90 -1.78 -11.60 5.60
C GLN A 90 -1.20 -10.72 4.49
N ILE A 91 -2.05 -9.92 3.84
CA ILE A 91 -1.62 -8.97 2.81
C ILE A 91 -0.89 -7.80 3.45
N LYS A 92 -1.43 -7.24 4.55
CA LYS A 92 -0.75 -6.18 5.30
C LYS A 92 0.64 -6.60 5.78
N GLU A 93 0.79 -7.84 6.27
CA GLU A 93 2.11 -8.37 6.64
C GLU A 93 3.01 -8.66 5.42
N ALA A 94 2.46 -9.15 4.31
CA ALA A 94 3.22 -9.33 3.08
C ALA A 94 3.80 -8.00 2.57
N PHE A 95 3.06 -6.90 2.68
CA PHE A 95 3.58 -5.56 2.34
C PHE A 95 4.70 -5.06 3.25
N LYS A 96 4.96 -5.67 4.42
CA LYS A 96 6.12 -5.36 5.24
C LYS A 96 7.38 -6.12 4.83
N ASP A 97 7.24 -7.19 4.03
CA ASP A 97 8.38 -7.94 3.53
C ASP A 97 9.08 -7.16 2.38
N PRO A 98 10.37 -6.80 2.53
CA PRO A 98 11.13 -6.11 1.49
C PRO A 98 11.28 -6.93 0.19
N LYS A 99 11.29 -8.27 0.25
CA LYS A 99 11.38 -9.10 -0.95
C LYS A 99 10.09 -9.05 -1.75
N PHE A 100 8.96 -9.17 -1.06
CA PHE A 100 7.63 -9.04 -1.66
C PHE A 100 7.43 -7.66 -2.26
N THR A 101 7.65 -6.59 -1.49
CA THR A 101 7.50 -5.21 -1.98
C THR A 101 8.45 -4.85 -3.11
N SER A 102 9.71 -5.31 -3.07
CA SER A 102 10.66 -5.10 -4.17
C SER A 102 10.20 -5.77 -5.47
N THR A 103 9.71 -7.00 -5.37
CA THR A 103 9.23 -7.75 -6.54
C THR A 103 7.97 -7.13 -7.10
N LEU A 104 7.03 -6.76 -6.24
CA LEU A 104 5.79 -6.07 -6.62
C LEU A 104 6.08 -4.68 -7.23
N ALA A 105 6.98 -3.90 -6.63
CA ALA A 105 7.36 -2.60 -7.18
C ALA A 105 8.03 -2.74 -8.56
N LYS A 106 8.88 -3.76 -8.75
CA LYS A 106 9.51 -4.05 -10.04
C LYS A 106 8.49 -4.45 -11.11
N SER A 107 7.51 -5.29 -10.78
CA SER A 107 6.47 -5.68 -11.73
C SER A 107 5.53 -4.53 -12.08
N MET A 108 5.21 -3.67 -11.10
CA MET A 108 4.34 -2.51 -11.31
C MET A 108 5.06 -1.30 -11.95
N LYS A 109 6.39 -1.30 -12.07
CA LYS A 109 7.18 -0.14 -12.47
C LYS A 109 6.72 0.52 -13.78
N ASN A 110 6.41 -0.29 -14.80
CA ASN A 110 6.03 0.23 -16.11
C ASN A 110 4.64 0.86 -16.09
N GLU A 111 3.65 0.16 -15.53
CA GLU A 111 2.28 0.66 -15.40
C GLU A 111 2.21 1.88 -14.47
N HIS A 112 2.94 1.85 -13.34
CA HIS A 112 3.03 3.00 -12.44
C HIS A 112 3.64 4.21 -13.16
N LYS A 113 4.67 4.02 -13.99
CA LYS A 113 5.26 5.11 -14.79
C LYS A 113 4.27 5.66 -15.81
N ALA A 114 3.47 4.81 -16.45
CA ALA A 114 2.44 5.23 -17.39
C ALA A 114 1.36 6.06 -16.66
N LEU A 115 0.83 5.53 -15.56
CA LEU A 115 -0.14 6.21 -14.70
C LEU A 115 0.38 7.57 -14.23
N LEU A 116 1.63 7.65 -13.77
CA LEU A 116 2.20 8.92 -13.30
C LEU A 116 2.35 9.94 -14.44
N LYS A 117 2.70 9.48 -15.65
CA LYS A 117 2.76 10.35 -16.84
C LYS A 117 1.40 10.87 -17.26
N ASP A 118 0.37 10.06 -17.12
CA ASP A 118 -0.99 10.45 -17.47
C ASP A 118 -1.57 11.38 -16.40
N LEU A 119 -1.33 11.11 -15.11
CA LEU A 119 -1.64 12.04 -14.03
C LEU A 119 -0.95 13.40 -14.21
N MET A 120 0.30 13.46 -14.67
CA MET A 120 0.95 14.76 -14.95
C MET A 120 0.23 15.59 -16.03
N LYS A 121 -0.57 14.97 -16.89
CA LYS A 121 -1.39 15.67 -17.89
C LYS A 121 -2.79 16.01 -17.36
N ASP A 122 -3.18 15.44 -16.23
CA ASP A 122 -4.48 15.65 -15.63
C ASP A 122 -4.54 17.03 -14.92
N PRO A 123 -5.59 17.84 -15.15
CA PRO A 123 -5.72 19.17 -14.56
C PRO A 123 -5.77 19.18 -13.02
N GLU A 124 -6.39 18.18 -12.39
CA GLU A 124 -6.51 18.12 -10.94
C GLU A 124 -5.16 17.79 -10.30
N TYR A 125 -4.43 16.83 -10.88
CA TYR A 125 -3.07 16.52 -10.43
C TYR A 125 -2.11 17.68 -10.68
N GLN A 126 -2.25 18.42 -11.78
CA GLN A 126 -1.48 19.65 -12.02
C GLN A 126 -1.76 20.72 -10.96
N LYS A 127 -3.03 20.93 -10.55
CA LYS A 127 -3.35 21.85 -9.46
C LYS A 127 -2.68 21.45 -8.15
N LEU A 128 -2.70 20.16 -7.82
CA LEU A 128 -2.01 19.63 -6.64
C LEU A 128 -0.50 19.86 -6.75
N MET A 129 0.10 19.60 -7.90
CA MET A 129 1.53 19.88 -8.14
C MET A 129 1.86 21.37 -8.00
N LEU A 130 1.01 22.26 -8.51
CA LEU A 130 1.18 23.71 -8.35
C LEU A 130 1.07 24.15 -6.89
N SER A 131 0.25 23.49 -6.08
CA SER A 131 0.19 23.77 -4.65
C SER A 131 1.50 23.41 -3.94
N ILE A 132 2.14 22.30 -4.34
CA ILE A 132 3.46 21.89 -3.84
C ILE A 132 4.53 22.90 -4.26
N MET A 133 4.47 23.42 -5.49
CA MET A 133 5.41 24.47 -5.94
C MET A 133 5.21 25.82 -5.23
N ARG A 134 4.07 26.05 -4.58
CA ARG A 134 3.80 27.24 -3.77
C ARG A 134 4.24 27.08 -2.32
N ASP A 135 4.87 25.96 -1.98
CA ASP A 135 5.42 25.77 -0.64
C ASP A 135 6.55 26.78 -0.36
N PRO A 136 6.63 27.38 0.84
CA PRO A 136 7.68 28.34 1.21
C PRO A 136 9.11 27.81 1.02
N GLU A 137 9.33 26.51 1.17
CA GLU A 137 10.65 25.91 0.94
C GLU A 137 11.01 25.92 -0.55
N PHE A 138 10.05 25.64 -1.42
CA PHE A 138 10.23 25.76 -2.86
C PHE A 138 10.46 27.21 -3.30
N GLU A 139 9.69 28.15 -2.72
CA GLU A 139 9.88 29.58 -2.97
C GLU A 139 11.29 30.03 -2.58
N LYS A 140 11.79 29.62 -1.41
CA LYS A 140 13.16 29.94 -0.97
C LYS A 140 14.20 29.40 -1.94
N ASN A 141 14.06 28.14 -2.38
CA ASN A 141 14.96 27.55 -3.37
C ASN A 141 14.92 28.31 -4.70
N LEU A 142 13.74 28.76 -5.13
CA LEU A 142 13.59 29.57 -6.34
C LEU A 142 14.24 30.95 -6.17
N MET A 143 14.10 31.59 -5.01
CA MET A 143 14.75 32.87 -4.69
C MET A 143 16.27 32.75 -4.68
N ASP A 144 16.81 31.65 -4.18
CA ASP A 144 18.25 31.40 -4.20
C ASP A 144 18.75 31.13 -5.63
N LEU A 145 17.94 30.45 -6.46
CA LEU A 145 18.23 30.30 -7.89
C LEU A 145 18.26 31.67 -8.60
N MET A 146 17.32 32.56 -8.31
CA MET A 146 17.33 33.93 -8.87
C MET A 146 18.52 34.77 -8.42
N LYS A 147 19.08 34.48 -7.24
CA LYS A 147 20.32 35.12 -6.77
C LYS A 147 21.58 34.52 -7.38
N SER A 148 21.47 33.39 -8.09
CA SER A 148 22.63 32.73 -8.70
C SER A 148 23.29 33.63 -9.76
N SER A 149 24.60 33.42 -9.95
CA SER A 149 25.39 34.17 -10.94
C SER A 149 24.86 34.00 -12.37
N ALA A 150 24.37 32.80 -12.72
CA ALA A 150 23.80 32.52 -14.04
C ALA A 150 22.54 33.36 -14.29
N TYR A 151 21.60 33.37 -13.34
CA TYR A 151 20.39 34.17 -13.46
C TYR A 151 20.71 35.68 -13.48
N ARG A 152 21.61 36.15 -12.60
CA ARG A 152 22.06 37.55 -12.60
C ARG A 152 22.64 38.00 -13.94
N LYS A 153 23.42 37.15 -14.62
CA LYS A 153 23.95 37.48 -15.96
C LYS A 153 22.82 37.68 -16.97
N GLN A 154 21.83 36.79 -16.98
CA GLN A 154 20.66 36.93 -17.84
C GLN A 154 19.85 38.19 -17.48
N THR A 155 19.63 38.46 -16.19
CA THR A 155 18.94 39.67 -15.74
C THR A 155 19.70 40.94 -16.14
N MET A 156 21.03 40.96 -16.03
CA MET A 156 21.84 42.09 -16.50
C MET A 156 21.74 42.28 -18.01
N GLN A 157 21.64 41.20 -18.79
CA GLN A 157 21.45 41.29 -20.23
C GLN A 157 20.07 41.87 -20.56
N ILE A 158 19.00 41.35 -19.95
CA ILE A 158 17.64 41.89 -20.10
C ILE A 158 17.61 43.37 -19.71
N MET A 159 18.29 43.75 -18.63
CA MET A 159 18.36 45.15 -18.20
C MET A 159 19.11 46.02 -19.21
N LYS A 160 20.20 45.54 -19.81
CA LYS A 160 20.92 46.26 -20.88
C LYS A 160 20.04 46.44 -22.12
N GLU A 161 19.32 45.40 -22.53
CA GLU A 161 18.38 45.46 -23.66
C GLU A 161 17.22 46.42 -23.36
N ALA A 162 16.68 46.41 -22.15
CA ALA A 162 15.65 47.34 -21.70
C ALA A 162 16.13 48.80 -21.73
N LEU A 163 17.36 49.08 -21.26
CA LEU A 163 17.96 50.42 -21.34
C LEU A 163 18.20 50.90 -22.78
N GLN A 164 18.38 49.97 -23.72
CA GLN A 164 18.53 50.26 -25.14
C GLN A 164 17.19 50.44 -25.86
N SER A 165 16.07 50.14 -25.20
CA SER A 165 14.74 50.36 -25.75
C SER A 165 14.48 51.85 -25.97
N PRO A 166 14.02 52.28 -27.16
CA PRO A 166 13.65 53.67 -27.42
C PRO A 166 12.62 54.22 -26.43
N LEU A 167 11.71 53.36 -25.95
CA LEU A 167 10.70 53.74 -24.96
C LEU A 167 11.35 54.09 -23.61
N PHE A 168 12.28 53.27 -23.15
CA PHE A 168 13.00 53.52 -21.89
C PHE A 168 13.93 54.73 -22.00
N GLN A 169 14.59 54.91 -23.15
CA GLN A 169 15.43 56.08 -23.40
C GLN A 169 14.61 57.37 -23.40
N ALA A 170 13.42 57.38 -24.02
CA ALA A 170 12.53 58.53 -24.01
C ALA A 170 12.03 58.87 -22.60
N GLU A 171 11.64 57.86 -21.81
CA GLU A 171 11.28 58.06 -20.41
C GLU A 171 12.45 58.58 -19.58
N MET A 172 13.65 58.04 -19.80
CA MET A 172 14.86 58.49 -19.09
C MET A 172 15.24 59.93 -19.45
N MET A 173 15.13 60.32 -20.72
CA MET A 173 15.31 61.71 -21.14
C MET A 173 14.26 62.62 -20.48
N THR A 174 12.99 62.20 -20.47
CA THR A 174 11.91 62.96 -19.82
C THR A 174 12.15 63.15 -18.32
N LEU A 175 12.63 62.10 -17.64
CA LEU A 175 13.01 62.15 -16.23
C LEU A 175 14.21 63.07 -16.00
N MET A 176 15.24 63.02 -16.86
CA MET A 176 16.39 63.93 -16.77
C MET A 176 15.98 65.39 -17.00
N THR A 177 15.11 65.67 -17.96
CA THR A 177 14.58 67.02 -18.20
C THR A 177 13.80 67.52 -16.99
N LYS A 178 12.91 66.71 -16.40
CA LYS A 178 12.20 67.07 -15.16
C LYS A 178 13.12 67.31 -13.99
N ALA A 179 14.13 66.44 -13.79
CA ALA A 179 15.11 66.61 -12.71
C ALA A 179 15.95 67.89 -12.89
N ALA A 180 16.32 68.22 -14.13
CA ALA A 180 17.03 69.46 -14.45
C ALA A 180 16.13 70.69 -14.23
N GLU A 181 14.86 70.64 -14.64
CA GLU A 181 13.86 71.69 -14.36
C GLU A 181 13.66 71.88 -12.85
N ASP A 182 13.62 70.81 -12.07
CA ASP A 182 13.49 70.89 -10.61
C ASP A 182 14.75 71.42 -9.91
N MET A 183 15.95 71.19 -10.47
CA MET A 183 17.18 71.84 -9.99
C MET A 183 17.28 73.31 -10.41
N MET A 184 16.76 73.67 -11.59
CA MET A 184 16.76 75.05 -12.11
C MET A 184 15.62 75.90 -11.54
N LYS A 185 14.54 75.29 -11.04
CA LYS A 185 13.58 75.99 -10.19
C LYS A 185 14.35 76.51 -8.99
N PRO A 186 14.41 77.83 -8.77
CA PRO A 186 15.05 78.36 -7.58
C PRO A 186 14.38 77.69 -6.39
N LYS A 187 15.16 77.03 -5.52
CA LYS A 187 14.74 76.80 -4.15
C LYS A 187 14.32 78.17 -3.65
N THR A 188 13.02 78.44 -3.65
CA THR A 188 12.46 79.61 -3.03
C THR A 188 12.96 79.53 -1.60
N MET A 189 13.97 80.33 -1.29
CA MET A 189 14.31 80.67 0.07
C MET A 189 12.99 81.11 0.69
N LYS A 190 12.41 80.27 1.53
CA LYS A 190 11.48 80.73 2.55
C LYS A 190 12.33 81.51 3.55
N LYS A 191 12.68 82.73 3.19
CA LYS A 191 13.02 83.79 4.14
C LYS A 191 11.78 84.66 4.27
N GLY A 192 11.19 84.63 5.46
CA GLY A 192 10.32 85.70 5.93
C GLY A 192 8.99 85.26 6.55
N LYS A 193 8.98 84.96 7.85
CA LYS A 193 8.27 85.84 8.78
C LYS A 193 8.75 85.64 10.22
N SER A 194 9.29 86.73 10.75
CA SER A 194 9.48 87.00 12.16
C SER A 194 8.17 86.90 12.94
N LYS A 195 8.25 86.24 14.10
CA LYS A 195 7.54 86.50 15.35
C LYS A 195 8.50 85.96 16.41
N SER A 196 9.34 86.75 17.09
CA SER A 196 9.01 87.72 18.14
C SER A 196 7.89 87.22 19.05
N GLY A 197 8.26 86.80 20.27
CA GLY A 197 7.35 86.57 21.38
C GLY A 197 7.77 85.43 22.32
N GLY A 198 8.57 85.76 23.34
CA GLY A 198 8.35 85.30 24.72
C GLY A 198 8.99 83.98 25.18
N GLU A 199 9.93 84.12 26.10
CA GLU A 199 10.17 83.30 27.30
C GLU A 199 9.05 82.31 27.67
N ASP A 200 9.37 81.07 28.06
CA ASP A 200 9.61 80.76 29.48
C ASP A 200 10.01 79.28 29.70
N SER A 201 10.96 79.14 30.63
CA SER A 201 11.27 78.05 31.58
C SER A 201 11.04 76.55 31.31
N GLY A 202 12.00 75.75 31.81
CA GLY A 202 11.89 74.31 32.14
C GLY A 202 13.09 73.49 31.67
N GLU A 203 14.25 73.54 32.35
CA GLU A 203 14.66 72.50 33.34
C GLU A 203 14.21 71.09 32.93
N GLY A 204 15.10 70.15 32.57
CA GLY A 204 16.13 69.61 33.44
C GLY A 204 15.67 68.25 33.98
N GLN A 205 16.47 67.20 33.72
CA GLN A 205 16.38 65.82 34.25
C GLN A 205 15.24 64.90 33.77
N SER A 206 15.59 63.92 32.94
CA SER A 206 15.86 62.52 33.37
C SER A 206 16.34 61.67 32.19
#